data_AF-A0AAQ3MES5-F1
#
_entry.id   AF-A0AAQ3MES5-F1
#
_cell.length_a   1.000
_cell.length_b   1.000
_cell.length_c   1.000
_cell.angle_alpha   90.00
_cell.angle_beta   90.00
_cell.angle_gamma   90.00
#
_symmetry.space_group_name_H-M   'P 1'
#
loop_
_entity.id
_entity.type
_entity.pdbx_description
1 polymer ?
#
loop_
_entity_poly.entity_id
_entity_poly.type
_entity_poly.pdbx_seq_one_letter_code
_entity_poly.pdbx_strand_id
1 'polypeptide(L)'
;MKTSKEISDLEGELSSIRNLLSTQAGLIHGLAEGVHIEALSISNSDGFSSNATSDSEDKEISDLDKWLVEFPDLLDVLLAERRVEEALAALDEGERVVSEAKEMKSITPSVLLSLQNSIAERRQKLADQLTEAACQPSTRGAELRASVSALKRLGDGPNAHSLLLNAHQQRYQYNMQSLRPSSTSYGGAYTAALAQLVFSAVAQAASDSLAIFGEEPAYTSELVMWATKQTEAFALLVKRHALASSAAAGGLRAAAECVQIALGHCSLLEARGLALCPVLLKLFRPSVEQALDANLKRIQESTAALAAADDWVLTYPPTASRQSSRPSSISISNTTAFQHKLTSSAHRFNLMVQVRISVLTC
;
A
#
# COMPACT_ATOMS: atom_id res chain seq x y z
N MET A 1 35.63 -16.37 -15.60
CA MET A 1 35.73 -15.62 -16.88
C MET A 1 34.46 -14.89 -17.27
N LYS A 2 33.24 -15.38 -16.97
CA LYS A 2 31.98 -14.72 -17.37
C LYS A 2 31.70 -13.40 -16.63
N THR A 3 31.99 -13.33 -15.34
CA THR A 3 31.81 -12.13 -14.50
C THR A 3 32.72 -10.96 -14.86
N SER A 4 33.94 -11.23 -15.32
CA SER A 4 34.90 -10.17 -15.72
C SER A 4 34.48 -9.46 -17.01
N LYS A 5 33.72 -10.13 -17.88
CA LYS A 5 33.20 -9.54 -19.12
C LYS A 5 32.00 -8.64 -18.84
N GLU A 6 31.08 -9.10 -17.99
CA GLU A 6 29.93 -8.30 -17.55
C GLU A 6 30.36 -7.01 -16.83
N ILE A 7 31.42 -7.06 -16.02
CA ILE A 7 31.98 -5.85 -15.37
C ILE A 7 32.57 -4.88 -16.41
N SER A 8 33.31 -5.38 -17.40
CA SER A 8 33.87 -4.55 -18.47
C SER A 8 32.80 -3.90 -19.34
N ASP A 9 31.70 -4.61 -19.59
CA ASP A 9 30.56 -4.08 -20.36
C ASP A 9 29.84 -2.98 -19.56
N LEU A 10 29.63 -3.19 -18.25
CA LEU A 10 29.06 -2.19 -17.35
C LEU A 10 29.93 -0.94 -17.20
N GLU A 11 31.26 -1.09 -17.15
CA GLU A 11 32.20 0.05 -17.13
C GLU A 11 32.14 0.87 -18.44
N GLY A 12 31.93 0.20 -19.57
CA GLY A 12 31.69 0.83 -20.87
C GLY A 12 30.39 1.65 -20.90
N GLU A 13 29.30 1.07 -20.38
CA GLU A 13 28.00 1.77 -20.28
C GLU A 13 28.09 2.99 -19.35
N LEU A 14 28.76 2.85 -18.20
CA LEU A 14 28.91 3.94 -17.23
C LEU A 14 29.75 5.10 -17.82
N SER A 15 30.76 4.77 -18.62
CA SER A 15 31.55 5.75 -19.38
C SER A 15 30.70 6.50 -20.42
N SER A 16 29.79 5.79 -21.09
CA SER A 16 28.84 6.37 -22.06
C SER A 16 27.86 7.33 -21.38
N ILE A 17 27.29 6.93 -20.24
CA ILE A 17 26.37 7.76 -19.44
C ILE A 17 27.08 9.03 -18.95
N ARG A 18 28.32 8.92 -18.47
CA ARG A 18 29.09 10.08 -18.02
C ARG A 18 29.34 11.08 -19.15
N ASN A 19 29.68 10.59 -20.35
CA ASN A 19 29.87 11.45 -21.51
C ASN A 19 28.57 12.13 -21.93
N LEU A 20 27.43 11.42 -21.90
CA LEU A 20 26.12 12.00 -22.20
C LEU A 20 25.71 13.09 -21.20
N LEU A 21 25.94 12.85 -19.90
CA LEU A 21 25.69 13.85 -18.87
C LEU A 21 26.59 15.08 -19.03
N SER A 22 27.86 14.87 -19.38
CA SER A 22 28.80 15.97 -19.64
C SER A 22 28.39 16.81 -20.85
N THR A 23 27.89 16.19 -21.92
CA THR A 23 27.42 16.93 -23.10
C THR A 23 26.12 17.68 -22.81
N GLN A 24 25.19 17.08 -22.06
CA GLN A 24 23.97 17.77 -21.61
C GLN A 24 24.29 18.95 -20.69
N ALA A 25 25.22 18.80 -19.75
CA ALA A 25 25.66 19.90 -18.88
C ALA A 25 26.29 21.05 -19.68
N GLY A 26 27.10 20.74 -20.71
CA GLY A 26 27.66 21.74 -21.62
C GLY A 26 26.59 22.49 -22.42
N LEU A 27 25.55 21.80 -22.89
CA LEU A 27 24.43 22.44 -23.59
C LEU A 27 23.60 23.34 -22.67
N ILE A 28 23.35 22.91 -21.43
CA ILE A 28 22.66 23.72 -20.42
C ILE A 28 23.47 24.98 -20.10
N HIS A 29 24.78 24.86 -19.91
CA HIS A 29 25.65 26.02 -19.71
C HIS A 29 25.66 26.96 -20.92
N GLY A 30 25.75 26.43 -22.15
CA GLY A 30 25.68 27.24 -23.36
C GLY A 30 24.34 27.97 -23.54
N LEU A 31 23.23 27.35 -23.14
CA LEU A 31 21.92 27.99 -23.12
C LEU A 31 21.81 29.05 -22.02
N ALA A 32 22.37 28.81 -20.84
CA ALA A 32 22.39 29.77 -19.75
C ALA A 32 23.21 31.03 -20.09
N GLU A 33 24.36 30.86 -20.77
CA GLU A 33 25.19 31.97 -21.23
C GLU A 33 24.55 32.74 -22.41
N GLY A 34 23.78 32.06 -23.27
CA GLY A 34 23.05 32.68 -24.39
C GLY A 34 21.82 33.51 -24.01
N VAL A 35 21.38 33.47 -22.74
CA VAL A 35 20.18 34.19 -22.23
C VAL A 35 20.54 35.51 -21.53
N HIS A 36 21.80 35.96 -21.58
CA HIS A 36 22.15 37.35 -21.23
C HIS A 36 21.82 38.31 -22.38
N ILE A 37 20.52 38.50 -22.65
CA ILE A 37 20.01 39.69 -23.35
C ILE A 37 20.04 40.84 -22.35
N GLU A 38 21.12 41.61 -22.42
CA GLU A 38 21.14 43.08 -22.38
C GLU A 38 19.97 43.72 -21.60
N ALA A 39 20.01 43.58 -20.27
CA ALA A 39 19.34 44.51 -19.38
C ALA A 39 20.01 45.87 -19.58
N LEU A 40 19.45 46.67 -20.50
CA LEU A 40 19.86 48.03 -20.77
C LEU A 40 19.86 48.81 -19.45
N SER A 41 21.07 49.07 -18.97
CA SER A 41 21.36 50.11 -18.02
C SER A 41 20.90 51.44 -18.62
N ILE A 42 19.74 51.91 -18.17
CA ILE A 42 19.30 53.28 -18.39
C ILE A 42 20.28 54.18 -17.63
N SER A 43 21.29 54.65 -18.34
CA SER A 43 22.16 55.71 -17.89
C SER A 43 21.40 57.03 -17.98
N ASN A 44 21.30 57.71 -16.85
CA ASN A 44 20.93 59.12 -16.77
C ASN A 44 21.88 59.94 -17.67
N SER A 45 21.32 60.60 -18.67
CA SER A 45 21.98 61.70 -19.38
C SER A 45 20.93 62.74 -19.77
N ASP A 46 21.01 63.88 -19.11
CA ASP A 46 20.29 65.12 -19.39
C ASP A 46 20.46 65.59 -20.85
N GLY A 47 19.43 66.22 -21.43
CA GLY A 47 19.57 66.89 -22.72
C GLY A 47 18.29 67.35 -23.44
N PHE A 48 17.62 68.37 -22.90
CA PHE A 48 17.03 69.51 -23.63
C PHE A 48 15.75 69.35 -24.51
N SER A 49 14.64 69.88 -23.95
CA SER A 49 13.64 70.82 -24.54
C SER A 49 12.88 70.46 -25.83
N SER A 50 11.55 70.27 -25.73
CA SER A 50 10.58 71.36 -25.92
C SER A 50 9.13 70.87 -25.88
N ASN A 51 8.31 71.67 -25.20
CA ASN A 51 6.87 71.61 -24.96
C ASN A 51 6.01 70.87 -26.01
N ALA A 52 5.29 69.85 -25.54
CA ALA A 52 3.92 69.62 -25.95
C ALA A 52 3.15 69.09 -24.74
N THR A 53 2.42 69.99 -24.10
CA THR A 53 1.28 69.70 -23.22
C THR A 53 0.34 68.71 -23.92
N SER A 54 0.34 67.48 -23.45
CA SER A 54 -0.77 66.54 -23.61
C SER A 54 -1.02 65.95 -22.24
N ASP A 55 -2.21 66.20 -21.72
CA ASP A 55 -2.74 65.66 -20.47
C ASP A 55 -2.25 64.23 -20.27
N SER A 56 -1.43 64.05 -19.24
CA SER A 56 -1.32 62.76 -18.59
C SER A 56 -2.67 62.50 -17.96
N GLU A 57 -3.58 61.90 -18.72
CA GLU A 57 -4.61 61.09 -18.12
C GLU A 57 -3.89 60.12 -17.19
N ASP A 58 -4.09 60.31 -15.88
CA ASP A 58 -3.93 59.25 -14.89
C ASP A 58 -4.71 58.06 -15.45
N LYS A 59 -4.00 57.20 -16.17
CA LYS A 59 -4.55 55.98 -16.72
C LYS A 59 -4.74 55.09 -15.50
N GLU A 60 -5.90 55.23 -14.85
CA GLU A 60 -6.35 54.34 -13.80
C GLU A 60 -5.98 52.93 -14.25
N ILE A 61 -5.06 52.32 -13.49
CA ILE A 61 -4.65 50.94 -13.68
C ILE A 61 -5.96 50.15 -13.74
N SER A 62 -6.22 49.48 -14.87
CA SER A 62 -7.45 48.72 -15.05
C SER A 62 -7.62 47.79 -13.84
N ASP A 63 -8.85 47.60 -13.34
CA ASP A 63 -9.11 46.68 -12.22
C ASP A 63 -8.46 45.29 -12.45
N LEU A 64 -8.35 44.89 -13.71
CA LEU A 64 -7.63 43.70 -14.15
C LEU A 64 -6.11 43.78 -13.92
N ASP A 65 -5.47 44.89 -14.28
CA ASP A 65 -4.04 45.10 -14.07
C ASP A 65 -3.67 45.12 -12.58
N LYS A 66 -4.54 45.71 -11.74
CA LYS A 66 -4.37 45.67 -10.28
C LYS A 66 -4.51 44.26 -9.74
N TRP A 67 -5.54 43.54 -10.17
CA TRP A 67 -5.76 42.14 -9.78
C TRP A 67 -4.59 41.24 -10.18
N LEU A 68 -4.00 41.43 -11.37
CA LEU A 68 -2.85 40.66 -11.85
C LEU A 68 -1.61 40.80 -10.96
N VAL A 69 -1.40 41.98 -10.36
CA VAL A 69 -0.29 42.24 -9.45
C VAL A 69 -0.57 41.64 -8.06
N GLU A 70 -1.79 41.77 -7.55
CA GLU A 70 -2.17 41.32 -6.20
C GLU A 70 -2.40 39.80 -6.11
N PHE A 71 -2.81 39.16 -7.21
CA PHE A 71 -3.19 37.74 -7.23
C PHE A 71 -2.07 36.78 -6.80
N PRO A 72 -0.83 36.90 -7.31
CA PRO A 72 0.27 36.06 -6.84
C PRO A 72 0.52 36.23 -5.34
N ASP A 73 0.57 37.46 -4.84
CA ASP A 73 0.85 37.75 -3.43
C ASP A 73 -0.23 37.18 -2.50
N LEU A 74 -1.50 37.33 -2.89
CA LEU A 74 -2.63 36.71 -2.19
C LEU A 74 -2.43 35.20 -2.07
N LEU A 75 -2.06 34.54 -3.16
CA LEU A 75 -1.90 33.09 -3.17
C LEU A 75 -0.67 32.66 -2.34
N ASP A 76 0.42 33.43 -2.32
CA ASP A 76 1.56 33.18 -1.40
C ASP A 76 1.12 33.23 0.06
N VAL A 77 0.31 34.23 0.44
CA VAL A 77 -0.21 34.36 1.79
C VAL A 77 -1.07 33.14 2.15
N LEU A 78 -1.98 32.73 1.27
CA LEU A 78 -2.84 31.56 1.50
C LEU A 78 -2.02 30.26 1.66
N LEU A 79 -0.97 30.09 0.86
CA LEU A 79 -0.06 28.95 0.97
C LEU A 79 0.75 28.99 2.27
N ALA A 80 1.23 30.15 2.68
CA ALA A 80 1.96 30.34 3.94
C ALA A 80 1.07 30.05 5.16
N GLU A 81 -0.19 30.47 5.11
CA GLU A 81 -1.20 30.23 6.15
C GLU A 81 -1.80 28.81 6.10
N ARG A 82 -1.41 27.98 5.12
CA ARG A 82 -1.96 26.62 4.88
C ARG A 82 -3.48 26.60 4.70
N ARG A 83 -4.06 27.66 4.12
CA ARG A 83 -5.50 27.78 3.84
C ARG A 83 -5.85 27.09 2.52
N VAL A 84 -5.80 25.75 2.54
CA VAL A 84 -5.89 24.90 1.33
C VAL A 84 -7.14 25.18 0.49
N GLU A 85 -8.33 25.21 1.08
CA GLU A 85 -9.58 25.40 0.32
C GLU A 85 -9.65 26.77 -0.37
N GLU A 86 -9.13 27.80 0.29
CA GLU A 86 -9.12 29.16 -0.24
C GLU A 86 -8.04 29.31 -1.32
N ALA A 87 -6.90 28.65 -1.15
CA ALA A 87 -5.87 28.57 -2.18
C ALA A 87 -6.39 27.85 -3.44
N LEU A 88 -7.16 26.76 -3.28
CA LEU A 88 -7.82 26.08 -4.39
C LEU A 88 -8.83 26.98 -5.10
N ALA A 89 -9.70 27.67 -4.34
CA ALA A 89 -10.68 28.59 -4.92
C ALA A 89 -10.01 29.77 -5.66
N ALA A 90 -8.92 30.31 -5.10
CA ALA A 90 -8.14 31.35 -5.76
C ALA A 90 -7.47 30.83 -7.04
N LEU A 91 -6.94 29.61 -7.04
CA LEU A 91 -6.39 28.98 -8.25
C LEU A 91 -7.47 28.77 -9.33
N ASP A 92 -8.64 28.27 -8.95
CA ASP A 92 -9.79 28.08 -9.87
C ASP A 92 -10.20 29.41 -10.51
N GLU A 93 -10.28 30.47 -9.70
CA GLU A 93 -10.56 31.83 -10.16
C GLU A 93 -9.47 32.37 -11.09
N GLY A 94 -8.20 32.12 -10.76
CA GLY A 94 -7.08 32.54 -11.61
C GLY A 94 -7.10 31.86 -12.99
N GLU A 95 -7.42 30.57 -13.04
CA GLU A 95 -7.57 29.84 -14.31
C GLU A 95 -8.78 30.32 -15.11
N ARG A 96 -9.88 30.73 -14.45
CA ARG A 96 -11.04 31.37 -15.10
C ARG A 96 -10.66 32.69 -15.76
N VAL A 97 -9.97 33.58 -15.03
CA VAL A 97 -9.53 34.89 -15.55
C VAL A 97 -8.58 34.72 -16.75
N VAL A 98 -7.64 33.76 -16.68
CA VAL A 98 -6.77 33.41 -17.82
C VAL A 98 -7.58 33.00 -19.05
N SER A 99 -8.63 32.22 -18.85
CA SER A 99 -9.47 31.70 -19.94
C SER A 99 -10.28 32.82 -20.59
N GLU A 100 -10.87 33.70 -19.79
CA GLU A 100 -11.63 34.87 -20.28
C GLU A 100 -10.73 35.87 -21.02
N ALA A 101 -9.54 36.14 -20.48
CA ALA A 101 -8.56 37.02 -21.13
C ALA A 101 -8.11 36.51 -22.50
N LYS A 102 -7.98 35.19 -22.66
CA LYS A 102 -7.68 34.54 -23.95
C LYS A 102 -8.80 34.74 -24.96
N GLU A 103 -10.05 34.60 -24.54
CA GLU A 103 -11.22 34.73 -25.40
C GLU A 103 -11.41 36.19 -25.85
N MET A 104 -11.32 37.13 -24.91
CA MET A 104 -11.53 38.55 -25.17
C MET A 104 -10.33 39.26 -25.81
N LYS A 105 -9.16 38.59 -25.88
CA LYS A 105 -7.88 39.19 -26.32
C LYS A 105 -7.57 40.50 -25.59
N SER A 106 -7.98 40.58 -24.32
CA SER A 106 -7.91 41.80 -23.50
C SER A 106 -6.52 42.07 -22.91
N ILE A 107 -5.64 41.07 -22.92
CA ILE A 107 -4.30 41.13 -22.34
C ILE A 107 -3.25 40.80 -23.40
N THR A 108 -2.07 41.42 -23.30
CA THR A 108 -0.92 41.09 -24.15
C THR A 108 -0.44 39.65 -23.93
N PRO A 109 0.07 38.97 -24.98
CA PRO A 109 0.53 37.58 -24.87
C PRO A 109 1.59 37.34 -23.80
N SER A 110 2.48 38.32 -23.55
CA SER A 110 3.54 38.22 -22.55
C SER A 110 3.02 38.20 -21.12
N VAL A 111 2.06 39.08 -20.80
CA VAL A 111 1.42 39.16 -19.47
C VAL A 111 0.58 37.90 -19.22
N LEU A 112 -0.13 37.43 -20.24
CA LEU A 112 -0.89 36.18 -20.16
C LEU A 112 0.02 34.98 -19.84
N LEU A 113 1.16 34.85 -20.53
CA LEU A 113 2.13 33.78 -20.26
C LEU A 113 2.72 33.90 -18.85
N SER A 114 3.05 35.11 -18.40
CA SER A 114 3.56 35.36 -17.05
C SER A 114 2.55 34.91 -15.98
N LEU A 115 1.28 35.27 -16.14
CA LEU A 115 0.21 34.84 -15.24
C LEU A 115 0.04 33.32 -15.22
N GLN A 116 0.01 32.68 -16.38
CA GLN A 116 -0.09 31.22 -16.48
C GLN A 116 1.07 30.51 -15.77
N ASN A 117 2.29 31.03 -15.94
CA ASN A 117 3.47 30.50 -15.26
C ASN A 117 3.36 30.68 -13.74
N SER A 118 2.90 31.85 -13.26
CA SER A 118 2.70 32.10 -11.84
C SER A 118 1.64 31.17 -11.23
N ILE A 119 0.51 30.97 -11.91
CA ILE A 119 -0.51 30.02 -11.49
C ILE A 119 0.07 28.60 -11.44
N ALA A 120 0.79 28.18 -12.48
CA ALA A 120 1.39 26.84 -12.52
C ALA A 120 2.41 26.62 -11.41
N GLU A 121 3.27 27.60 -11.12
CA GLU A 121 4.25 27.54 -10.04
C GLU A 121 3.57 27.38 -8.68
N ARG A 122 2.52 28.16 -8.42
CA ARG A 122 1.81 28.14 -7.13
C ARG A 122 0.96 26.90 -6.96
N ARG A 123 0.37 26.40 -8.04
CA ARG A 123 -0.28 25.08 -8.09
C ARG A 123 0.69 23.97 -7.71
N GLN A 124 1.92 24.01 -8.24
CA GLN A 124 2.96 23.06 -7.88
C GLN A 124 3.36 23.19 -6.41
N LYS A 125 3.58 24.41 -5.90
CA LYS A 125 3.87 24.64 -4.47
C LYS A 125 2.79 24.08 -3.56
N LEU A 126 1.51 24.27 -3.89
CA LEU A 126 0.41 23.70 -3.13
C LEU A 126 0.43 22.16 -3.18
N ALA A 127 0.63 21.59 -4.37
CA ALA A 127 0.74 20.13 -4.52
C ALA A 127 1.89 19.55 -3.69
N ASP A 128 3.04 20.19 -3.67
CA ASP A 128 4.20 19.78 -2.88
C ASP A 128 3.89 19.83 -1.37
N GLN A 129 3.27 20.91 -0.88
CA GLN A 129 2.86 21.04 0.52
C GLN A 129 1.84 19.97 0.95
N LEU A 130 0.87 19.67 0.08
CA LEU A 130 -0.13 18.63 0.34
C LEU A 130 0.49 17.24 0.36
N THR A 131 1.43 16.98 -0.56
CA THR A 131 2.19 15.72 -0.63
C THR A 131 3.05 15.53 0.61
N GLU A 132 3.77 16.57 1.03
CA GLU A 132 4.59 16.55 2.25
C GLU A 132 3.72 16.28 3.48
N ALA A 133 2.57 16.97 3.59
CA ALA A 133 1.63 16.77 4.69
C ALA A 133 1.06 15.33 4.72
N ALA A 134 0.69 14.77 3.57
CA ALA A 134 0.18 13.40 3.48
C ALA A 134 1.22 12.34 3.87
N CYS A 135 2.52 12.61 3.66
CA CYS A 135 3.62 11.71 3.98
C CYS A 135 4.02 11.73 5.46
N GLN A 136 3.55 12.67 6.28
CA GLN A 136 3.96 12.75 7.69
C GLN A 136 3.41 11.58 8.50
N PRO A 137 4.23 10.93 9.37
CA PRO A 137 3.76 9.82 10.21
C PRO A 137 2.63 10.18 11.17
N SER A 138 2.53 11.47 11.55
CA SER A 138 1.48 12.00 12.44
C SER A 138 0.15 12.23 11.74
N THR A 139 0.12 12.21 10.40
CA THR A 139 -1.06 12.56 9.61
C THR A 139 -2.17 11.54 9.85
N ARG A 140 -3.32 12.05 10.27
CA ARG A 140 -4.49 11.23 10.58
C ARG A 140 -5.31 10.95 9.33
N GLY A 141 -6.21 9.96 9.40
CA GLY A 141 -7.02 9.56 8.24
C GLY A 141 -7.91 10.68 7.67
N ALA A 142 -8.39 11.62 8.50
CA ALA A 142 -9.15 12.77 8.00
C ALA A 142 -8.27 13.77 7.23
N GLU A 143 -7.09 14.07 7.78
CA GLU A 143 -6.10 14.97 7.15
C GLU A 143 -5.57 14.37 5.85
N LEU A 144 -5.24 13.07 5.85
CA LEU A 144 -4.80 12.37 4.64
C LEU A 144 -5.86 12.46 3.53
N ARG A 145 -7.13 12.19 3.86
CA ARG A 145 -8.22 12.30 2.88
C ARG A 145 -8.37 13.72 2.35
N ALA A 146 -8.32 14.73 3.22
CA ALA A 146 -8.40 16.12 2.81
C ALA A 146 -7.25 16.51 1.85
N SER A 147 -6.01 16.14 2.18
CA SER A 147 -4.85 16.42 1.33
C SER A 147 -4.95 15.72 -0.03
N VAL A 148 -5.36 14.45 -0.05
CA VAL A 148 -5.53 13.69 -1.30
C VAL A 148 -6.69 14.22 -2.14
N SER A 149 -7.81 14.62 -1.52
CA SER A 149 -8.92 15.28 -2.22
C SER A 149 -8.49 16.62 -2.83
N ALA A 150 -7.72 17.42 -2.10
CA ALA A 150 -7.16 18.67 -2.60
C ALA A 150 -6.21 18.43 -3.79
N LEU A 151 -5.30 17.44 -3.70
CA LEU A 151 -4.42 17.05 -4.81
C LEU A 151 -5.20 16.58 -6.04
N LYS A 152 -6.26 15.80 -5.85
CA LYS A 152 -7.14 15.40 -6.95
C LYS A 152 -7.77 16.62 -7.63
N ARG A 153 -8.23 17.62 -6.86
CA ARG A 153 -8.79 18.87 -7.39
C ARG A 153 -7.77 19.71 -8.17
N LEU A 154 -6.49 19.63 -7.82
CA LEU A 154 -5.40 20.26 -8.58
C LEU A 154 -5.15 19.62 -9.96
N GLY A 155 -5.84 18.53 -10.29
CA GLY A 155 -5.74 17.84 -11.57
C GLY A 155 -4.75 16.68 -11.59
N ASP A 156 -4.07 16.38 -10.47
CA ASP A 156 -3.09 15.28 -10.37
C ASP A 156 -3.69 14.04 -9.67
N GLY A 157 -4.74 13.49 -10.27
CA GLY A 157 -5.47 12.34 -9.75
C GLY A 157 -4.62 11.06 -9.58
N PRO A 158 -3.80 10.66 -10.57
CA PRO A 158 -2.93 9.48 -10.45
C PRO A 158 -1.92 9.58 -9.32
N ASN A 159 -1.22 10.70 -9.17
CA ASN A 159 -0.29 10.90 -8.07
C ASN A 159 -1.02 10.93 -6.72
N ALA A 160 -2.18 11.60 -6.64
CA ALA A 160 -3.00 11.63 -5.42
C ALA A 160 -3.43 10.21 -5.00
N HIS A 161 -3.82 9.37 -5.95
CA HIS A 161 -4.22 7.99 -5.67
C HIS A 161 -3.02 7.13 -5.22
N SER A 162 -1.89 7.21 -5.95
CA SER A 162 -0.64 6.54 -5.55
C SER A 162 -0.17 6.98 -4.14
N LEU A 163 -0.27 8.28 -3.82
CA LEU A 163 0.07 8.83 -2.52
C LEU A 163 -0.82 8.27 -1.40
N LEU A 164 -2.14 8.16 -1.63
CA LEU A 164 -3.08 7.56 -0.69
C LEU A 164 -2.68 6.12 -0.35
N LEU A 165 -2.40 5.30 -1.38
CA LEU A 165 -2.02 3.90 -1.22
C LEU A 165 -0.67 3.77 -0.49
N ASN A 166 0.30 4.62 -0.83
CA ASN A 166 1.60 4.66 -0.17
C ASN A 166 1.49 5.08 1.30
N ALA A 167 0.65 6.06 1.64
CA ALA A 167 0.45 6.48 3.03
C ALA A 167 -0.13 5.33 3.89
N HIS A 168 -1.14 4.62 3.39
CA HIS A 168 -1.65 3.42 4.08
C HIS A 168 -0.59 2.33 4.21
N GLN A 169 0.22 2.14 3.16
CA GLN A 169 1.33 1.18 3.17
C GLN A 169 2.36 1.49 4.25
N GLN A 170 2.88 2.71 4.27
CA GLN A 170 3.88 3.13 5.25
C GLN A 170 3.37 2.96 6.68
N ARG A 171 2.11 3.33 6.92
CA ARG A 171 1.51 3.26 8.25
C ARG A 171 1.43 1.83 8.79
N TYR A 172 0.96 0.87 7.98
CA TYR A 172 0.92 -0.51 8.46
C TYR A 172 2.32 -1.13 8.51
N GLN A 173 3.25 -0.75 7.61
CA GLN A 173 4.63 -1.22 7.65
C GLN A 173 5.34 -0.77 8.93
N TYR A 174 5.10 0.46 9.37
CA TYR A 174 5.58 0.96 10.66
C TYR A 174 5.06 0.11 11.83
N ASN A 175 3.75 -0.11 11.88
CA ASN A 175 3.12 -0.95 12.91
C ASN A 175 3.64 -2.40 12.87
N MET A 176 3.98 -2.92 11.69
CA MET A 176 4.52 -4.26 11.51
C MET A 176 5.91 -4.43 12.16
N GLN A 177 6.68 -3.36 12.36
CA GLN A 177 7.99 -3.44 13.04
C GLN A 177 7.86 -3.91 14.49
N SER A 178 6.71 -3.68 15.12
CA SER A 178 6.39 -4.16 16.46
C SER A 178 5.99 -5.64 16.51
N LEU A 179 5.61 -6.23 15.37
CA LEU A 179 5.18 -7.63 15.28
C LEU A 179 6.40 -8.56 15.24
N ARG A 180 6.69 -9.19 16.39
CA ARG A 180 7.71 -10.24 16.47
C ARG A 180 7.08 -11.62 16.26
N PRO A 181 7.59 -12.45 15.34
CA PRO A 181 7.25 -13.85 15.30
C PRO A 181 7.60 -14.50 16.64
N SER A 182 6.60 -14.98 17.36
CA SER A 182 6.82 -15.69 18.63
C SER A 182 7.23 -17.13 18.33
N SER A 183 8.30 -17.61 18.97
CA SER A 183 8.80 -18.98 18.81
C SER A 183 7.92 -20.05 19.49
N THR A 184 6.94 -19.64 20.29
CA THR A 184 6.17 -20.52 21.17
C THR A 184 4.78 -20.88 20.66
N SER A 185 4.21 -20.11 19.73
CA SER A 185 2.89 -20.37 19.14
C SER A 185 3.04 -20.98 17.75
N TYR A 186 2.24 -22.01 17.43
CA TYR A 186 2.15 -22.64 16.12
C TYR A 186 1.62 -21.69 15.02
N GLY A 187 2.35 -20.62 14.70
CA GLY A 187 2.10 -19.71 13.57
C GLY A 187 0.82 -18.86 13.61
N GLY A 188 -0.29 -19.36 14.17
CA GLY A 188 -1.63 -18.79 14.07
C GLY A 188 -1.75 -17.40 14.67
N ALA A 189 -1.19 -17.17 15.87
CA ALA A 189 -1.24 -15.84 16.51
C ALA A 189 -0.48 -14.78 15.69
N TYR A 190 0.69 -15.14 15.14
CA TYR A 190 1.44 -14.27 14.24
C TYR A 190 0.66 -13.99 12.95
N THR A 191 0.11 -15.04 12.32
CA THR A 191 -0.71 -14.90 11.11
C THR A 191 -1.93 -14.02 11.36
N ALA A 192 -2.63 -14.17 12.49
CA ALA A 192 -3.79 -13.36 12.84
C ALA A 192 -3.43 -11.87 13.04
N ALA A 193 -2.37 -11.59 13.82
CA ALA A 193 -1.92 -10.23 14.04
C ALA A 193 -1.49 -9.54 12.73
N LEU A 194 -0.74 -10.26 11.89
CA LEU A 194 -0.29 -9.75 10.61
C LEU A 194 -1.47 -9.56 9.62
N ALA A 195 -2.41 -10.51 9.58
CA ALA A 195 -3.58 -10.44 8.71
C ALA A 195 -4.47 -9.26 9.09
N GLN A 196 -4.75 -9.09 10.39
CA GLN A 196 -5.48 -7.94 10.90
C GLN A 196 -4.82 -6.63 10.48
N LEU A 197 -3.50 -6.52 10.61
CA LEU A 197 -2.77 -5.31 10.25
C LEU A 197 -2.84 -5.00 8.74
N VAL A 198 -2.52 -5.98 7.90
CA VAL A 198 -2.50 -5.81 6.44
C VAL A 198 -3.90 -5.59 5.87
N PHE A 199 -4.85 -6.47 6.19
CA PHE A 199 -6.17 -6.43 5.56
C PHE A 199 -7.06 -5.29 6.09
N SER A 200 -6.85 -4.80 7.31
CA SER A 200 -7.50 -3.56 7.76
C SER A 200 -6.95 -2.32 7.05
N ALA A 201 -5.63 -2.27 6.79
CA ALA A 201 -5.04 -1.20 6.00
C ALA A 201 -5.53 -1.22 4.54
N VAL A 202 -5.65 -2.41 3.95
CA VAL A 202 -6.25 -2.58 2.62
C VAL A 202 -7.72 -2.16 2.61
N ALA A 203 -8.51 -2.54 3.62
CA ALA A 203 -9.90 -2.11 3.74
C ALA A 203 -10.04 -0.59 3.84
N GLN A 204 -9.15 0.06 4.61
CA GLN A 204 -9.17 1.50 4.77
C GLN A 204 -8.75 2.22 3.48
N ALA A 205 -7.70 1.74 2.81
CA ALA A 205 -7.27 2.28 1.52
C ALA A 205 -8.37 2.16 0.46
N ALA A 206 -9.07 1.02 0.40
CA ALA A 206 -10.20 0.83 -0.51
C ALA A 206 -11.36 1.77 -0.19
N SER A 207 -11.70 1.94 1.09
CA SER A 207 -12.77 2.87 1.52
C SER A 207 -12.42 4.32 1.21
N ASP A 208 -11.18 4.74 1.47
CA ASP A 208 -10.74 6.10 1.22
C ASP A 208 -10.63 6.37 -0.29
N SER A 209 -10.14 5.39 -1.05
CA SER A 209 -10.07 5.47 -2.51
C SER A 209 -11.47 5.64 -3.12
N LEU A 210 -12.44 4.81 -2.73
CA LEU A 210 -13.82 4.93 -3.19
C LEU A 210 -14.43 6.29 -2.81
N ALA A 211 -14.18 6.79 -1.60
CA ALA A 211 -14.72 8.06 -1.14
C ALA A 211 -14.18 9.28 -1.92
N ILE A 212 -12.93 9.25 -2.38
CA ILE A 212 -12.27 10.38 -3.05
C ILE A 212 -12.35 10.25 -4.58
N PHE A 213 -12.17 9.05 -5.10
CA PHE A 213 -12.03 8.76 -6.53
C PHE A 213 -13.28 8.15 -7.17
N GLY A 214 -14.22 7.63 -6.38
CA GLY A 214 -15.41 6.95 -6.88
C GLY A 214 -15.08 5.62 -7.56
N GLU A 215 -15.96 5.18 -8.45
CA GLU A 215 -15.82 3.90 -9.17
C GLU A 215 -15.07 4.05 -10.52
N GLU A 216 -14.10 4.96 -10.58
CA GLU A 216 -13.33 5.18 -11.81
C GLU A 216 -12.46 3.96 -12.13
N PRO A 217 -12.54 3.37 -13.35
CA PRO A 217 -11.86 2.12 -13.68
C PRO A 217 -10.33 2.16 -13.51
N ALA A 218 -9.70 3.31 -13.76
CA ALA A 218 -8.24 3.46 -13.65
C ALA A 218 -7.77 3.28 -12.19
N TYR A 219 -8.38 4.02 -11.26
CA TYR A 219 -8.01 3.97 -9.84
C TYR A 219 -8.42 2.67 -9.16
N THR A 220 -9.59 2.12 -9.52
CA THR A 220 -10.02 0.81 -9.01
C THR A 220 -9.07 -0.31 -9.45
N SER A 221 -8.59 -0.31 -10.70
CA SER A 221 -7.58 -1.26 -11.17
C SER A 221 -6.24 -1.12 -10.42
N GLU A 222 -5.76 0.11 -10.23
CA GLU A 222 -4.55 0.38 -9.45
C GLU A 222 -4.68 -0.12 -7.99
N LEU A 223 -5.82 0.14 -7.35
CA LEU A 223 -6.13 -0.33 -6.00
C LEU A 223 -6.09 -1.87 -5.92
N VAL A 224 -6.70 -2.57 -6.88
CA VAL A 224 -6.69 -4.04 -6.93
C VAL A 224 -5.26 -4.56 -7.11
N MET A 225 -4.47 -3.95 -7.98
CA MET A 225 -3.06 -4.30 -8.18
C MET A 225 -2.24 -4.08 -6.92
N TRP A 226 -2.44 -2.96 -6.23
CA TRP A 226 -1.76 -2.66 -4.97
C TRP A 226 -2.18 -3.65 -3.86
N ALA A 227 -3.47 -3.91 -3.69
CA ALA A 227 -3.99 -4.86 -2.70
C ALA A 227 -3.47 -6.29 -2.94
N THR A 228 -3.37 -6.69 -4.21
CA THR A 228 -2.77 -7.97 -4.61
C THR A 228 -1.31 -8.04 -4.17
N LYS A 229 -0.50 -7.01 -4.44
CA LYS A 229 0.90 -6.93 -3.99
C LYS A 229 1.03 -7.01 -2.47
N GLN A 230 0.16 -6.33 -1.72
CA GLN A 230 0.17 -6.41 -0.24
C GLN A 230 -0.20 -7.80 0.26
N THR A 231 -1.14 -8.47 -0.41
CA THR A 231 -1.54 -9.85 -0.11
C THR A 231 -0.41 -10.84 -0.40
N GLU A 232 0.33 -10.65 -1.49
CA GLU A 232 1.52 -11.44 -1.83
C GLU A 232 2.63 -11.27 -0.78
N ALA A 233 2.93 -10.04 -0.39
CA ALA A 233 3.92 -9.73 0.64
C ALA A 233 3.53 -10.34 2.00
N PHE A 234 2.26 -10.23 2.38
CA PHE A 234 1.69 -10.90 3.54
C PHE A 234 1.91 -12.43 3.48
N ALA A 235 1.55 -13.06 2.36
CA ALA A 235 1.69 -14.50 2.19
C ALA A 235 3.14 -14.97 2.28
N LEU A 236 4.10 -14.19 1.77
CA LEU A 236 5.54 -14.48 1.91
C LEU A 236 5.98 -14.48 3.38
N LEU A 237 5.51 -13.52 4.17
CA LEU A 237 5.83 -13.45 5.60
C LEU A 237 5.23 -14.61 6.38
N VAL A 238 3.96 -14.93 6.15
CA VAL A 238 3.28 -16.09 6.78
C VAL A 238 3.97 -17.39 6.38
N LYS A 239 4.33 -17.56 5.11
CA LYS A 239 5.11 -18.72 4.67
C LYS A 239 6.40 -18.87 5.44
N ARG A 240 7.17 -17.80 5.53
CA ARG A 240 8.49 -17.82 6.17
C ARG A 240 8.40 -18.09 7.67
N HIS A 241 7.47 -17.45 8.36
CA HIS A 241 7.47 -17.38 9.83
C HIS A 241 6.45 -18.27 10.52
N ALA A 242 5.42 -18.74 9.81
CA ALA A 242 4.37 -19.58 10.37
C ALA A 242 4.29 -20.96 9.70
N LEU A 243 4.41 -21.03 8.37
CA LEU A 243 4.15 -22.27 7.63
C LEU A 243 5.40 -23.14 7.40
N ALA A 244 6.55 -22.58 7.06
CA ALA A 244 7.69 -23.36 6.57
C ALA A 244 8.14 -24.46 7.54
N SER A 245 8.36 -24.11 8.82
CA SER A 245 8.75 -25.09 9.84
C SER A 245 7.63 -26.08 10.16
N SER A 246 6.40 -25.58 10.31
CA SER A 246 5.24 -26.44 10.61
C SER A 246 4.97 -27.43 9.48
N ALA A 247 4.99 -27.00 8.22
CA ALA A 247 4.77 -27.84 7.06
C ALA A 247 5.84 -28.93 6.93
N ALA A 248 7.12 -28.57 7.08
CA ALA A 248 8.21 -29.55 7.05
C ALA A 248 8.09 -30.61 8.15
N ALA A 249 7.57 -30.25 9.33
CA ALA A 249 7.33 -31.18 10.44
C ALA A 249 6.02 -31.98 10.31
N GLY A 250 5.26 -31.81 9.23
CA GLY A 250 3.94 -32.44 9.06
C GLY A 250 2.86 -31.84 9.97
N GLY A 251 3.01 -30.58 10.39
CA GLY A 251 2.06 -29.80 11.19
C GLY A 251 0.87 -29.30 10.38
N LEU A 252 0.06 -30.24 9.86
CA LEU A 252 -1.10 -29.94 9.00
C LEU A 252 -2.14 -29.04 9.70
N ARG A 253 -2.43 -29.27 10.99
CA ARG A 253 -3.38 -28.45 11.75
C ARG A 253 -2.99 -26.98 11.77
N ALA A 254 -1.75 -26.69 12.13
CA ALA A 254 -1.25 -25.33 12.21
C ALA A 254 -1.18 -24.66 10.84
N ALA A 255 -0.85 -25.43 9.78
CA ALA A 255 -0.91 -24.93 8.42
C ALA A 255 -2.34 -24.56 7.99
N ALA A 256 -3.32 -25.43 8.27
CA ALA A 256 -4.73 -25.19 7.98
C ALA A 256 -5.27 -23.97 8.74
N GLU A 257 -4.96 -23.85 10.04
CA GLU A 257 -5.36 -22.72 10.87
C GLU A 257 -4.83 -21.38 10.32
N CYS A 258 -3.55 -21.32 9.93
CA CYS A 258 -2.98 -20.11 9.32
C CYS A 258 -3.69 -19.73 8.02
N VAL A 259 -4.02 -20.71 7.18
CA VAL A 259 -4.73 -20.48 5.93
C VAL A 259 -6.16 -20.00 6.20
N GLN A 260 -6.88 -20.65 7.13
CA GLN A 260 -8.24 -20.26 7.51
C GLN A 260 -8.30 -18.83 8.04
N ILE A 261 -7.37 -18.43 8.91
CA ILE A 261 -7.27 -17.05 9.42
C ILE A 261 -7.11 -16.07 8.26
N ALA A 262 -6.16 -16.34 7.36
CA ALA A 262 -5.88 -15.44 6.24
C ALA A 262 -7.08 -15.32 5.27
N LEU A 263 -7.71 -16.44 4.92
CA LEU A 263 -8.91 -16.46 4.08
C LEU A 263 -10.10 -15.76 4.77
N GLY A 264 -10.23 -15.91 6.10
CA GLY A 264 -11.24 -15.21 6.89
C GLY A 264 -11.16 -13.70 6.71
N HIS A 265 -9.96 -13.11 6.81
CA HIS A 265 -9.79 -11.67 6.56
C HIS A 265 -10.06 -11.27 5.10
N CYS A 266 -9.64 -12.08 4.11
CA CYS A 266 -9.95 -11.79 2.71
C CYS A 266 -11.46 -11.89 2.40
N SER A 267 -12.19 -12.80 3.04
CA SER A 267 -13.64 -12.92 2.84
C SER A 267 -14.41 -11.65 3.25
N LEU A 268 -13.92 -10.93 4.27
CA LEU A 268 -14.48 -9.65 4.68
C LEU A 268 -14.26 -8.55 3.63
N LEU A 269 -13.16 -8.61 2.89
CA LEU A 269 -12.84 -7.70 1.79
C LEU A 269 -13.64 -8.07 0.52
N GLU A 270 -13.87 -9.35 0.28
CA GLU A 270 -14.71 -9.85 -0.82
C GLU A 270 -16.14 -9.34 -0.73
N ALA A 271 -16.71 -9.29 0.47
CA ALA A 271 -18.02 -8.68 0.71
C ALA A 271 -18.09 -7.19 0.33
N ARG A 272 -16.94 -6.54 0.14
CA ARG A 272 -16.79 -5.14 -0.28
C ARG A 272 -16.23 -5.00 -1.70
N GLY A 273 -16.27 -6.07 -2.50
CA GLY A 273 -15.86 -6.05 -3.92
C GLY A 273 -14.37 -6.28 -4.18
N LEU A 274 -13.57 -6.65 -3.16
CA LEU A 274 -12.13 -6.88 -3.33
C LEU A 274 -11.76 -8.34 -3.10
N ALA A 275 -11.69 -9.12 -4.19
CA ALA A 275 -11.44 -10.55 -4.16
C ALA A 275 -9.95 -10.92 -4.09
N LEU A 276 -9.51 -11.39 -2.91
CA LEU A 276 -8.10 -11.71 -2.62
C LEU A 276 -7.87 -13.17 -2.21
N CYS A 277 -8.92 -13.94 -1.90
CA CYS A 277 -8.79 -15.36 -1.56
C CYS A 277 -8.05 -16.18 -2.65
N PRO A 278 -8.31 -15.99 -3.97
CA PRO A 278 -7.60 -16.75 -5.01
C PRO A 278 -6.08 -16.57 -4.98
N VAL A 279 -5.60 -15.38 -4.63
CA VAL A 279 -4.17 -15.07 -4.48
C VAL A 279 -3.57 -15.88 -3.34
N LEU A 280 -4.22 -15.86 -2.16
CA LEU A 280 -3.76 -16.63 -1.00
C LEU A 280 -3.78 -18.14 -1.24
N LEU A 281 -4.85 -18.67 -1.85
CA LEU A 281 -4.97 -20.09 -2.15
C LEU A 281 -3.84 -20.56 -3.07
N LYS A 282 -3.56 -19.81 -4.13
CA LYS A 282 -2.44 -20.10 -5.04
C LYS A 282 -1.10 -20.09 -4.30
N LEU A 283 -0.90 -19.13 -3.39
CA LEU A 283 0.36 -19.00 -2.68
C LEU A 283 0.53 -20.07 -1.59
N PHE A 284 -0.48 -20.35 -0.77
CA PHE A 284 -0.35 -21.27 0.37
C PHE A 284 -0.46 -22.75 -0.01
N ARG A 285 -1.05 -23.08 -1.17
CA ARG A 285 -1.23 -24.47 -1.62
C ARG A 285 0.04 -25.34 -1.45
N PRO A 286 1.24 -24.95 -1.94
CA PRO A 286 2.43 -25.77 -1.80
C PRO A 286 2.82 -26.08 -0.35
N SER A 287 2.61 -25.12 0.57
CA SER A 287 2.90 -25.31 1.99
C SER A 287 1.90 -26.26 2.66
N VAL A 288 0.63 -26.23 2.25
CA VAL A 288 -0.39 -27.16 2.75
C VAL A 288 -0.17 -28.56 2.21
N GLU A 289 0.14 -28.70 0.92
CA GLU A 289 0.48 -29.98 0.29
C GLU A 289 1.71 -30.60 0.97
N GLN A 290 2.77 -29.82 1.18
CA GLN A 290 3.94 -30.27 1.93
C GLN A 290 3.59 -30.72 3.35
N ALA A 291 2.76 -29.96 4.07
CA ALA A 291 2.34 -30.31 5.42
C ALA A 291 1.53 -31.61 5.45
N LEU A 292 0.69 -31.84 4.44
CA LEU A 292 -0.10 -33.06 4.27
C LEU A 292 0.82 -34.25 4.00
N ASP A 293 1.71 -34.16 3.02
CA ASP A 293 2.63 -35.23 2.64
C ASP A 293 3.55 -35.63 3.80
N ALA A 294 4.16 -34.65 4.47
CA ALA A 294 4.98 -34.89 5.64
C ALA A 294 4.18 -35.51 6.79
N ASN A 295 2.90 -35.11 6.98
CA ASN A 295 2.04 -35.72 7.98
C ASN A 295 1.73 -37.19 7.64
N LEU A 296 1.38 -37.48 6.39
CA LEU A 296 1.08 -38.84 5.91
C LEU A 296 2.29 -39.76 6.07
N LYS A 297 3.48 -39.30 5.67
CA LYS A 297 4.73 -40.04 5.85
C LYS A 297 5.00 -40.34 7.33
N ARG A 298 4.84 -39.34 8.21
CA ARG A 298 4.99 -39.52 9.66
C ARG A 298 3.98 -40.54 10.23
N ILE A 299 2.73 -40.55 9.73
CA ILE A 299 1.73 -41.56 10.12
C ILE A 299 2.21 -42.94 9.71
N GLN A 300 2.65 -43.09 8.46
CA GLN A 300 3.09 -44.36 7.92
C GLN A 300 4.26 -44.92 8.75
N GLU A 301 5.27 -44.11 9.01
CA GLU A 301 6.44 -44.48 9.84
C GLU A 301 6.04 -44.82 11.27
N SER A 302 5.19 -43.99 11.91
CA SER A 302 4.70 -44.24 13.26
C SER A 302 3.86 -45.52 13.35
N THR A 303 3.05 -45.81 12.33
CA THR A 303 2.19 -47.00 12.30
C THR A 303 3.04 -48.25 12.07
N ALA A 304 4.03 -48.19 11.17
CA ALA A 304 4.99 -49.26 10.96
C ALA A 304 5.78 -49.58 12.24
N ALA A 305 6.25 -48.56 12.96
CA ALA A 305 6.94 -48.73 14.24
C ALA A 305 6.02 -49.34 15.31
N LEU A 306 4.77 -48.89 15.40
CA LEU A 306 3.78 -49.46 16.34
C LEU A 306 3.47 -50.92 16.01
N ALA A 307 3.34 -51.28 14.73
CA ALA A 307 3.08 -52.66 14.31
C ALA A 307 4.29 -53.58 14.55
N ALA A 308 5.51 -53.09 14.31
CA ALA A 308 6.74 -53.85 14.58
C ALA A 308 6.97 -54.11 16.08
N ALA A 309 6.47 -53.24 16.94
CA ALA A 309 6.56 -53.37 18.40
C ALA A 309 5.32 -54.05 19.03
N ASP A 310 4.31 -54.41 18.25
CA ASP A 310 3.08 -55.03 18.75
C ASP A 310 3.31 -56.51 19.11
N ASP A 311 2.71 -56.94 20.22
CA ASP A 311 2.65 -58.34 20.63
C ASP A 311 1.44 -59.06 20.00
N TRP A 312 0.60 -58.32 19.26
CA TRP A 312 -0.61 -58.78 18.57
C TRP A 312 -1.68 -59.33 19.51
N VAL A 313 -1.63 -58.95 20.79
CA VAL A 313 -2.61 -59.36 21.79
C VAL A 313 -3.83 -58.44 21.75
N LEU A 314 -5.01 -59.05 21.65
CA LEU A 314 -6.28 -58.33 21.62
C LEU A 314 -6.66 -57.84 23.02
N THR A 315 -6.71 -56.52 23.19
CA THR A 315 -7.04 -55.84 24.45
C THR A 315 -8.31 -54.98 24.29
N TYR A 316 -9.04 -54.79 25.38
CA TYR A 316 -10.11 -53.80 25.42
C TYR A 316 -9.52 -52.39 25.36
N PRO A 317 -10.23 -51.40 24.80
CA PRO A 317 -9.75 -50.02 24.77
C PRO A 317 -9.39 -49.54 26.19
N PRO A 318 -8.29 -48.80 26.38
CA PRO A 318 -7.96 -48.26 27.70
C PRO A 318 -9.12 -47.38 28.14
N THR A 319 -9.81 -47.77 29.21
CA THR A 319 -10.85 -46.96 29.83
C THR A 319 -10.21 -45.63 30.18
N ALA A 320 -10.70 -44.54 29.60
CA ALA A 320 -10.25 -43.21 29.94
C ALA A 320 -10.42 -43.03 31.45
N SER A 321 -9.33 -43.13 32.22
CA SER A 321 -9.33 -42.87 33.65
C SER A 321 -9.48 -41.37 33.87
N ARG A 322 -10.71 -40.87 33.71
CA ARG A 322 -11.08 -39.57 34.27
C ARG A 322 -11.19 -39.73 35.78
N GLN A 323 -10.23 -39.11 36.45
CA GLN A 323 -10.39 -38.33 37.67
C GLN A 323 -11.62 -38.69 38.54
N SER A 324 -11.28 -39.23 39.69
CA SER A 324 -12.09 -39.37 40.91
C SER A 324 -13.13 -38.26 41.13
N SER A 325 -14.31 -38.69 41.62
CA SER A 325 -15.27 -37.98 42.50
C SER A 325 -16.60 -37.47 41.91
N ARG A 326 -17.57 -38.38 41.70
CA ARG A 326 -18.89 -38.44 42.39
C ARG A 326 -19.91 -39.26 41.56
N PRO A 327 -20.71 -40.14 42.19
CA PRO A 327 -21.76 -40.87 41.50
C PRO A 327 -23.06 -40.05 41.53
N SER A 328 -23.59 -39.74 40.36
CA SER A 328 -25.01 -39.39 40.22
C SER A 328 -25.61 -40.31 39.17
N SER A 329 -26.42 -41.24 39.66
CA SER A 329 -27.31 -42.09 38.90
C SER A 329 -28.20 -41.22 37.99
N ILE A 330 -28.13 -41.46 36.69
CA ILE A 330 -29.27 -41.49 35.77
C ILE A 330 -28.81 -42.34 34.59
N SER A 331 -29.36 -43.55 34.53
CA SER A 331 -29.27 -44.47 33.41
C SER A 331 -30.10 -43.93 32.24
N ILE A 332 -29.45 -43.55 31.14
CA ILE A 332 -30.11 -43.37 29.85
C ILE A 332 -29.29 -44.06 28.77
N SER A 333 -30.01 -44.89 28.01
CA SER A 333 -29.66 -45.53 26.74
C SER A 333 -28.53 -46.55 26.72
N ASN A 334 -28.97 -47.81 26.66
CA ASN A 334 -28.32 -48.91 25.96
C ASN A 334 -27.89 -48.48 24.55
N THR A 335 -26.67 -48.01 24.41
CA THR A 335 -25.83 -48.41 23.28
C THR A 335 -24.83 -49.36 23.90
N THR A 336 -25.04 -50.66 23.73
CA THR A 336 -23.98 -51.64 23.81
C THR A 336 -22.94 -51.23 22.77
N ALA A 337 -22.06 -50.30 23.14
CA ALA A 337 -20.86 -50.02 22.38
C ALA A 337 -20.10 -51.33 22.39
N PHE A 338 -20.18 -52.08 21.30
CA PHE A 338 -19.31 -53.23 21.08
C PHE A 338 -17.88 -52.71 21.23
N GLN A 339 -17.31 -52.87 22.42
CA GLN A 339 -15.92 -52.58 22.67
C GLN A 339 -15.15 -53.71 22.00
N HIS A 340 -14.93 -53.55 20.70
CA HIS A 340 -14.15 -54.48 19.91
C HIS A 340 -12.78 -54.57 20.56
N LYS A 341 -12.35 -55.79 20.85
CA LYS A 341 -10.97 -56.01 21.27
C LYS A 341 -10.10 -55.72 20.04
N LEU A 342 -9.18 -54.77 20.19
CA LEU A 342 -8.20 -54.43 19.17
C LEU A 342 -6.81 -54.67 19.75
N THR A 343 -5.80 -54.80 18.90
CA THR A 343 -4.42 -54.79 19.38
C THR A 343 -4.04 -53.41 19.91
N SER A 344 -2.97 -53.36 20.70
CA SER A 344 -2.50 -52.10 21.28
C SER A 344 -2.17 -51.04 20.20
N SER A 345 -1.59 -51.47 19.08
CA SER A 345 -1.31 -50.61 17.92
C SER A 345 -2.58 -50.14 17.22
N ALA A 346 -3.58 -51.01 17.07
CA ALA A 346 -4.86 -50.68 16.44
C ALA A 346 -5.66 -49.64 17.24
N HIS A 347 -5.64 -49.72 18.59
CA HIS A 347 -6.23 -48.67 19.44
C HIS A 347 -5.53 -47.32 19.26
N ARG A 348 -4.19 -47.29 19.25
CA ARG A 348 -3.41 -46.07 19.02
C ARG A 348 -3.62 -45.49 17.63
N PHE A 349 -3.72 -46.34 16.61
CA PHE A 349 -4.03 -45.93 15.24
C PHE A 349 -5.42 -45.29 15.15
N ASN A 350 -6.44 -45.91 15.75
CA ASN A 350 -7.80 -45.37 15.77
C ASN A 350 -7.85 -43.98 16.44
N LEU A 351 -7.14 -43.80 17.56
CA LEU A 351 -6.99 -42.48 18.21
C LEU A 351 -6.28 -41.46 17.31
N MET A 352 -5.21 -41.86 16.61
CA MET A 352 -4.51 -41.00 15.65
C MET A 352 -5.39 -40.56 14.47
N VAL A 353 -6.41 -41.34 14.11
CA VAL A 353 -7.38 -41.00 13.05
C VAL A 353 -8.50 -40.12 13.61
N GLN A 354 -9.05 -40.44 14.80
CA GLN A 354 -10.15 -39.69 15.39
C GLN A 354 -9.78 -38.25 15.78
N VAL A 355 -8.61 -38.02 16.39
CA VAL A 355 -8.11 -36.67 16.71
C VAL A 355 -7.97 -35.81 15.44
N ARG A 356 -7.87 -36.42 14.25
CA ARG A 356 -7.67 -35.74 12.98
C ARG A 356 -8.95 -35.42 12.21
N ILE A 357 -9.99 -36.24 12.30
CA ILE A 357 -11.29 -35.91 11.67
C ILE A 357 -11.82 -34.58 12.23
N SER A 358 -11.63 -34.34 13.53
CA SER A 358 -11.99 -33.08 14.19
C SER A 358 -11.18 -31.86 13.72
N VAL A 359 -10.00 -32.07 13.10
CA VAL A 359 -9.14 -30.98 12.58
C VAL A 359 -9.51 -30.60 11.14
N LEU A 360 -10.12 -31.51 10.38
CA LEU A 360 -10.59 -31.27 9.01
C LEU A 360 -12.05 -30.76 8.95
N THR A 361 -12.78 -30.79 10.07
CA THR A 361 -14.19 -30.40 10.18
C THR A 361 -14.43 -29.09 10.93
N CYS A 362 -13.38 -28.41 11.36
CA CYS A 362 -13.38 -27.00 11.79
C CYS A 362 -12.59 -26.19 10.76
#